data_AF-L9ZBB8-F1
#
_entry.id   AF-L9ZBB8-F1
#
_cell.length_a   1.000
_cell.length_b   1.000
_cell.length_c   1.000
_cell.angle_alpha   90.00
_cell.angle_beta   90.00
_cell.angle_gamma   90.00
#
_symmetry.space_group_name_H-M   'P 1'
#
loop_
_entity.id
_entity.type
_entity.pdbx_description
1 polymer ?
#
loop_
_entity_poly.entity_id
_entity_poly.type
_entity_poly.pdbx_seq_one_letter_code
_entity_poly.pdbx_strand_id
1 'polypeptide(L)'
;MYLLTPEEYERQDEFESGYEVSGTSFIGKELQDGCEDDDRVLYPIHIESDAYHEESAQTLIEWFREFTDDWLGVPFHECSLYFSGNRSIHVHLPRFVNGEEQRERLKGRAETFCEETGAELDVGLYHRKRLFRLPSVTHESSTLPKVQIEPEWEHDRIISEAASVSTELPASYAEVLRDVFVHRGGVTTPTAQSPTVEPHAEIHPNLDLDAAVLELECDEREIETPSIERVDEYPDDPADVPEWSMYNTQEFSPYAHASGNPRSVAVIRVKGGAFAREEKRGGATMIPAYFYGAVGCNGEFTKQDVHAPLQLSKKDYRKWDYEHGEKVVLIGGKSGSSRIFSVSSWEATEFGHALTSDEGGRDTALDYLSEQGYNVGASGSTVARSKGTTALRSATPNEEPRTIWPARENPQTTAEALQRKAEQDGIGTLIHNERIRVACRHLQYGWQPTWEWFEEQYGSAFKPEVTWRFLKGIVEDPDFAEYDHVDIPPKPT
;
A
#
# COMPACT_ATOMS: atom_id res chain seq x y z
N MET A 1 7.69 5.20 -23.14
CA MET A 1 9.05 5.41 -23.68
C MET A 1 9.80 4.11 -23.58
N TYR A 2 10.65 3.81 -24.54
CA TYR A 2 11.38 2.54 -24.62
C TYR A 2 12.86 2.80 -24.36
N LEU A 3 13.44 2.06 -23.43
CA LEU A 3 14.85 2.20 -23.06
C LEU A 3 15.71 1.31 -23.95
N LEU A 4 16.11 1.84 -25.11
CA LEU A 4 17.00 1.14 -26.03
C LEU A 4 18.42 1.05 -25.46
N THR A 5 19.04 -0.10 -25.68
CA THR A 5 20.49 -0.27 -25.50
C THR A 5 21.25 0.47 -26.60
N PRO A 6 22.56 0.77 -26.40
CA PRO A 6 23.38 1.37 -27.45
C PRO A 6 23.37 0.57 -28.76
N GLU A 7 23.39 -0.76 -28.68
CA GLU A 7 23.37 -1.64 -29.86
C GLU A 7 22.03 -1.55 -30.61
N GLU A 8 20.90 -1.50 -29.88
CA GLU A 8 19.57 -1.35 -30.47
C GLU A 8 19.38 0.02 -31.13
N TYR A 9 19.94 1.08 -30.54
CA TYR A 9 19.94 2.43 -31.10
C TYR A 9 20.79 2.51 -32.38
N GLU A 10 22.03 2.03 -32.34
CA GLU A 10 22.91 1.99 -33.52
C GLU A 10 22.27 1.17 -34.64
N ARG A 11 21.64 0.04 -34.30
CA ARG A 11 20.91 -0.79 -35.27
C ARG A 11 19.74 -0.04 -35.90
N GLN A 12 19.02 0.82 -35.15
CA GLN A 12 17.95 1.62 -35.73
C GLN A 12 18.49 2.61 -36.78
N ASP A 13 19.64 3.23 -36.51
CA ASP A 13 20.29 4.21 -37.39
C ASP A 13 20.84 3.60 -38.70
N GLU A 14 21.02 2.28 -38.75
CA GLU A 14 21.41 1.58 -39.98
C GLU A 14 20.29 1.57 -41.05
N PHE A 15 19.05 1.89 -40.67
CA PHE A 15 17.88 1.86 -41.55
C PHE A 15 17.45 3.26 -42.00
N GLU A 16 17.31 3.46 -43.31
CA GLU A 16 16.92 4.76 -43.88
C GLU A 16 15.42 5.06 -43.69
N SER A 17 14.55 4.05 -43.87
CA SER A 17 13.09 4.18 -43.66
C SER A 17 12.57 3.42 -42.44
N GLY A 18 13.33 2.45 -41.93
CA GLY A 18 12.95 1.58 -40.83
C GLY A 18 12.07 0.40 -41.25
N TYR A 19 11.65 0.29 -42.51
CA TYR A 19 10.79 -0.79 -43.02
C TYR A 19 11.57 -1.93 -43.69
N GLU A 20 12.90 -1.88 -43.69
CA GLU A 20 13.75 -2.83 -44.41
C GLU A 20 13.98 -4.16 -43.66
N VAL A 21 13.41 -4.32 -42.47
CA VAL A 21 13.62 -5.50 -41.59
C VAL A 21 12.77 -6.69 -42.04
N SER A 22 13.40 -7.87 -42.17
CA SER A 22 12.71 -9.12 -42.52
C SER A 22 12.03 -9.76 -41.31
N GLY A 23 10.72 -10.05 -41.41
CA GLY A 23 9.98 -10.83 -40.39
C GLY A 23 9.15 -10.00 -39.41
N THR A 24 9.26 -8.67 -39.44
CA THR A 24 8.40 -7.74 -38.68
C THR A 24 7.85 -6.63 -39.58
N SER A 25 7.04 -5.73 -39.03
CA SER A 25 6.43 -4.62 -39.77
C SER A 25 7.42 -3.48 -40.07
N PHE A 26 8.28 -3.15 -39.11
CA PHE A 26 9.34 -2.13 -39.17
C PHE A 26 10.25 -2.24 -37.93
N ILE A 27 11.50 -1.75 -37.98
CA ILE A 27 12.50 -1.85 -36.91
C ILE A 27 11.99 -1.30 -35.58
N GLY A 28 11.29 -0.15 -35.60
CA GLY A 28 10.74 0.45 -34.39
C GLY A 28 9.74 -0.45 -33.66
N LYS A 29 8.99 -1.30 -34.38
CA LYS A 29 8.08 -2.26 -33.76
C LYS A 29 8.86 -3.38 -33.07
N GLU A 30 9.89 -3.91 -33.72
CA GLU A 30 10.72 -4.95 -33.13
C GLU A 30 11.42 -4.46 -31.86
N LEU A 31 11.98 -3.25 -31.89
CA LEU A 31 12.62 -2.64 -30.73
C LEU A 31 11.62 -2.36 -29.61
N GLN A 32 10.42 -1.89 -29.96
CA GLN A 32 9.33 -1.69 -29.01
C GLN A 32 8.92 -3.02 -28.35
N ASP A 33 8.66 -4.05 -29.15
CA ASP A 33 8.22 -5.35 -28.66
C ASP A 33 9.31 -5.96 -27.75
N GLY A 34 10.59 -5.85 -28.12
CA GLY A 34 11.72 -6.28 -27.27
C GLY A 34 11.82 -5.52 -25.95
N CYS A 35 11.62 -4.20 -25.95
CA CYS A 35 11.57 -3.43 -24.70
C CYS A 35 10.36 -3.80 -23.83
N GLU A 36 9.21 -4.09 -24.43
CA GLU A 36 8.01 -4.54 -23.72
C GLU A 36 8.23 -5.94 -23.09
N ASP A 37 8.90 -6.85 -23.79
CA ASP A 37 9.21 -8.19 -23.30
C ASP A 37 10.27 -8.19 -22.18
N ASP A 38 11.23 -7.26 -22.24
CA ASP A 38 12.31 -7.10 -21.25
C ASP A 38 11.94 -6.14 -20.09
N ASP A 39 10.70 -5.66 -20.03
CA ASP A 39 10.22 -4.66 -19.05
C ASP A 39 11.04 -3.34 -19.04
N ARG A 40 11.63 -2.98 -20.18
CA ARG A 40 12.41 -1.76 -20.42
C ARG A 40 11.53 -0.59 -20.89
N VAL A 41 10.39 -0.40 -20.22
CA VAL A 41 9.37 0.59 -20.62
C VAL A 41 9.10 1.59 -19.51
N LEU A 42 9.34 2.87 -19.79
CA LEU A 42 8.96 3.97 -18.90
C LEU A 42 7.62 4.56 -19.33
N TYR A 43 6.64 4.57 -18.42
CA TYR A 43 5.33 5.18 -18.61
C TYR A 43 5.31 6.56 -17.95
N PRO A 44 5.20 7.66 -18.72
CA PRO A 44 5.00 8.99 -18.15
C PRO A 44 3.71 9.03 -17.35
N ILE A 45 3.75 9.62 -16.16
CA ILE A 45 2.55 9.71 -15.32
C ILE A 45 1.74 10.95 -15.73
N HIS A 46 0.56 10.71 -16.26
CA HIS A 46 -0.42 11.74 -16.56
C HIS A 46 -1.74 11.43 -15.85
N ILE A 47 -2.45 12.49 -15.46
CA ILE A 47 -3.80 12.41 -14.90
C ILE A 47 -4.73 13.23 -15.79
N GLU A 48 -5.96 12.78 -15.97
CA GLU A 48 -7.00 13.53 -16.67
C GLU A 48 -8.33 13.34 -15.96
N SER A 49 -9.19 14.33 -16.08
CA SER A 49 -10.63 14.19 -15.80
C SER A 49 -11.39 14.92 -16.89
N ASP A 50 -12.44 14.29 -17.43
CA ASP A 50 -13.35 14.88 -18.40
C ASP A 50 -14.67 15.38 -17.78
N ALA A 51 -14.76 15.37 -16.45
CA ALA A 51 -15.87 15.91 -15.67
C ALA A 51 -15.95 17.45 -15.68
N TYR A 52 -15.09 18.15 -16.44
CA TYR A 52 -14.94 19.61 -16.42
C TYR A 52 -16.22 20.41 -16.75
N HIS A 53 -17.19 19.80 -17.42
CA HIS A 53 -18.49 20.45 -17.70
C HIS A 53 -19.55 20.16 -16.65
N GLU A 54 -19.37 19.09 -15.88
CA GLU A 54 -20.29 18.66 -14.82
C GLU A 54 -19.85 19.24 -13.47
N GLU A 55 -18.54 19.36 -13.28
CA GLU A 55 -17.87 19.88 -12.10
C GLU A 55 -17.10 21.17 -12.39
N SER A 56 -16.79 21.94 -11.35
CA SER A 56 -16.02 23.18 -11.49
C SER A 56 -14.54 22.91 -11.79
N ALA A 57 -13.87 23.86 -12.46
CA ALA A 57 -12.41 23.82 -12.66
C ALA A 57 -11.68 23.60 -11.32
N GLN A 58 -12.11 24.32 -10.28
CA GLN A 58 -11.57 24.21 -8.94
C GLN A 58 -11.72 22.79 -8.37
N THR A 59 -12.88 22.14 -8.53
CA THR A 59 -13.11 20.76 -8.09
C THR A 59 -12.08 19.80 -8.70
N LEU A 60 -11.88 19.89 -10.02
CA LEU A 60 -10.90 19.05 -10.71
C LEU A 60 -9.47 19.32 -10.19
N ILE A 61 -9.10 20.59 -9.99
CA ILE A 61 -7.80 20.95 -9.43
C ILE A 61 -7.62 20.39 -8.02
N GLU A 62 -8.65 20.39 -7.18
CA GLU A 62 -8.62 19.77 -5.86
C GLU A 62 -8.41 18.26 -5.94
N TRP A 63 -9.10 17.56 -6.85
CA TRP A 63 -8.87 16.12 -7.07
C TRP A 63 -7.46 15.82 -7.54
N PHE A 64 -6.94 16.58 -8.51
CA PHE A 64 -5.59 16.36 -9.00
C PHE A 64 -4.54 16.65 -7.93
N ARG A 65 -4.72 17.72 -7.15
CA ARG A 65 -3.83 18.04 -6.03
C ARG A 65 -3.84 16.93 -5.00
N GLU A 66 -5.03 16.47 -4.60
CA GLU A 66 -5.16 15.36 -3.65
C GLU A 66 -4.49 14.10 -4.20
N PHE A 67 -4.78 13.67 -5.42
CA PHE A 67 -4.14 12.46 -5.97
C PHE A 67 -2.61 12.58 -6.11
N THR A 68 -2.09 13.74 -6.54
CA THR A 68 -0.64 13.94 -6.69
C THR A 68 0.09 14.03 -5.35
N ASP A 69 -0.35 14.92 -4.46
CA ASP A 69 0.28 15.16 -3.16
C ASP A 69 0.08 13.94 -2.24
N ASP A 70 -1.16 13.48 -2.11
CA ASP A 70 -1.55 12.51 -1.08
C ASP A 70 -1.33 11.06 -1.49
N TRP A 71 -1.55 10.71 -2.76
CA TRP A 71 -1.52 9.30 -3.20
C TRP A 71 -0.21 8.92 -3.90
N LEU A 72 0.40 9.87 -4.60
CA LEU A 72 1.65 9.65 -5.33
C LEU A 72 2.86 10.26 -4.63
N GLY A 73 2.67 11.16 -3.65
CA GLY A 73 3.77 11.85 -2.98
C GLY A 73 4.53 12.79 -3.90
N VAL A 74 3.90 13.27 -4.98
CA VAL A 74 4.49 14.18 -5.97
C VAL A 74 3.87 15.55 -5.77
N PRO A 75 4.66 16.59 -5.41
CA PRO A 75 4.10 17.91 -5.15
C PRO A 75 3.36 18.47 -6.37
N PHE A 76 2.09 18.84 -6.20
CA PHE A 76 1.23 19.30 -7.30
C PHE A 76 1.79 20.53 -8.03
N HIS A 77 2.50 21.40 -7.32
CA HIS A 77 3.13 22.59 -7.90
C HIS A 77 4.32 22.27 -8.83
N GLU A 78 4.84 21.04 -8.81
CA GLU A 78 5.83 20.56 -9.79
C GLU A 78 5.18 20.07 -11.09
N CYS A 79 3.86 19.95 -11.13
CA CYS A 79 3.14 19.41 -12.28
C CYS A 79 2.81 20.49 -13.32
N SER A 80 2.74 20.08 -14.59
CA SER A 80 2.27 20.94 -15.68
C SER A 80 0.81 20.66 -16.02
N LEU A 81 -0.03 21.69 -16.02
CA LEU A 81 -1.46 21.57 -16.26
C LEU A 81 -1.83 22.05 -17.66
N TYR A 82 -2.70 21.32 -18.33
CA TYR A 82 -3.16 21.66 -19.67
C TYR A 82 -4.67 21.53 -19.79
N PHE A 83 -5.33 22.58 -20.26
CA PHE A 83 -6.69 22.47 -20.77
C PHE A 83 -6.66 21.77 -22.13
N SER A 84 -7.47 20.73 -22.30
CA SER A 84 -7.49 19.88 -23.49
C SER A 84 -7.94 20.59 -24.76
N GLY A 85 -8.52 21.79 -24.63
CA GLY A 85 -9.18 22.51 -25.70
C GLY A 85 -10.69 22.23 -25.72
N ASN A 86 -11.22 21.30 -24.93
CA ASN A 86 -12.67 21.03 -24.91
C ASN A 86 -13.22 20.85 -23.49
N ARG A 87 -13.13 19.63 -22.96
CA ARG A 87 -13.85 19.24 -21.74
C ARG A 87 -12.98 18.56 -20.68
N SER A 88 -11.67 18.62 -20.81
CA SER A 88 -10.78 17.94 -19.88
C SER A 88 -9.59 18.80 -19.51
N ILE A 89 -9.11 18.57 -18.29
CA ILE A 89 -7.82 19.09 -17.83
C ILE A 89 -6.89 17.88 -17.72
N HIS A 90 -5.68 18.02 -18.26
CA HIS A 90 -4.62 17.04 -18.18
C HIS A 90 -3.54 17.57 -17.24
N VAL A 91 -3.09 16.76 -16.31
CA VAL A 91 -1.96 17.05 -15.43
C VAL A 91 -0.82 16.13 -15.80
N HIS A 92 0.32 16.70 -16.16
CA HIS A 92 1.53 15.98 -16.52
C HIS A 92 2.49 16.05 -15.34
N LEU A 93 2.82 14.91 -14.76
CA LEU A 93 3.75 14.81 -13.64
C LEU A 93 5.18 14.65 -14.18
N PRO A 94 6.19 15.24 -13.52
CA PRO A 94 7.60 15.02 -13.85
C PRO A 94 8.11 13.69 -13.27
N ARG A 95 7.37 12.60 -13.49
CA ARG A 95 7.70 11.24 -13.01
C ARG A 95 7.29 10.17 -14.03
N PHE A 96 7.98 9.04 -13.97
CA PHE A 96 7.65 7.82 -14.70
C PHE A 96 7.29 6.70 -13.74
N VAL A 97 6.48 5.73 -14.18
CA VAL A 97 6.50 4.38 -13.59
C VAL A 97 7.23 3.44 -14.55
N ASN A 98 7.99 2.50 -14.02
CA ASN A 98 8.78 1.56 -14.83
C ASN A 98 8.08 0.20 -14.92
N GLY A 99 7.88 -0.26 -16.14
CA GLY A 99 7.35 -1.58 -16.42
C GLY A 99 5.84 -1.73 -16.25
N GLU A 100 5.36 -2.90 -16.63
CA GLU A 100 3.93 -3.22 -16.67
C GLU A 100 3.31 -3.35 -15.29
N GLU A 101 4.04 -3.89 -14.33
CA GLU A 101 3.57 -4.08 -12.97
C GLU A 101 3.30 -2.73 -12.29
N GLN A 102 4.25 -1.80 -12.34
CA GLN A 102 4.09 -0.48 -11.75
C GLN A 102 2.99 0.33 -12.45
N ARG A 103 2.79 0.15 -13.76
CA ARG A 103 1.66 0.74 -14.50
C ARG A 103 0.31 0.25 -13.97
N GLU A 104 0.15 -1.05 -13.77
CA GLU A 104 -1.09 -1.61 -13.20
C GLU A 104 -1.29 -1.17 -11.75
N ARG A 105 -0.22 -1.02 -10.95
CA ARG A 105 -0.30 -0.46 -9.60
C ARG A 105 -0.76 1.00 -9.62
N LEU A 106 -0.23 1.83 -10.52
CA LEU A 106 -0.66 3.21 -10.70
C LEU A 106 -2.15 3.28 -11.05
N LYS A 107 -2.59 2.41 -11.96
CA LYS A 107 -4.00 2.30 -12.34
C LYS A 107 -4.89 1.93 -11.15
N GLY A 108 -4.52 0.90 -10.39
CA GLY A 108 -5.25 0.48 -9.20
C GLY A 108 -5.37 1.58 -8.16
N ARG A 109 -4.27 2.31 -7.89
CA ARG A 109 -4.31 3.47 -6.97
C ARG A 109 -5.28 4.56 -7.43
N ALA A 110 -5.32 4.85 -8.73
CA ALA A 110 -6.25 5.83 -9.27
C ALA A 110 -7.71 5.35 -9.17
N GLU A 111 -7.98 4.06 -9.39
CA GLU A 111 -9.30 3.46 -9.21
C GLU A 111 -9.76 3.59 -7.75
N THR A 112 -8.91 3.20 -6.79
CA THR A 112 -9.22 3.33 -5.36
C THR A 112 -9.45 4.78 -4.94
N PHE A 113 -8.63 5.71 -5.43
CA PHE A 113 -8.82 7.13 -5.16
C PHE A 113 -10.21 7.62 -5.62
N CYS A 114 -10.63 7.26 -6.83
CA CYS A 114 -11.95 7.60 -7.35
C CYS A 114 -13.08 6.99 -6.49
N GLU A 115 -12.93 5.73 -6.08
CA GLU A 115 -13.91 5.03 -5.23
C GLU A 115 -14.06 5.69 -3.85
N GLU A 116 -12.95 6.04 -3.20
CA GLU A 116 -12.97 6.60 -1.84
C GLU A 116 -13.41 8.06 -1.80
N THR A 117 -12.93 8.88 -2.73
CA THR A 117 -13.15 10.32 -2.71
C THR A 117 -14.38 10.74 -3.51
N GLY A 118 -14.85 9.87 -4.42
CA GLY A 118 -15.87 10.21 -5.42
C GLY A 118 -15.33 11.07 -6.56
N ALA A 119 -14.00 11.16 -6.72
CA ALA A 119 -13.38 11.82 -7.86
C ALA A 119 -13.60 11.04 -9.15
N GLU A 120 -13.58 11.75 -10.29
CA GLU A 120 -13.77 11.17 -11.61
C GLU A 120 -12.51 11.32 -12.47
N LEU A 121 -11.44 10.60 -12.11
CA LEU A 121 -10.23 10.53 -12.93
C LEU A 121 -10.41 9.51 -14.08
N ASP A 122 -9.88 9.81 -15.28
CA ASP A 122 -9.86 8.89 -16.41
C ASP A 122 -8.77 7.81 -16.21
N VAL A 123 -9.13 6.75 -15.47
CA VAL A 123 -8.27 5.58 -15.25
C VAL A 123 -7.98 4.81 -16.55
N GLY A 124 -8.76 5.03 -17.61
CA GLY A 124 -8.52 4.48 -18.95
C GLY A 124 -7.28 5.04 -19.63
N LEU A 125 -6.66 6.08 -19.08
CA LEU A 125 -5.35 6.56 -19.52
C LEU A 125 -4.24 5.56 -19.30
N TYR A 126 -4.33 4.74 -18.24
CA TYR A 126 -3.26 3.85 -17.83
C TYR A 126 -3.21 2.55 -18.65
N HIS A 127 -3.54 2.60 -19.94
CA HIS A 127 -3.39 1.46 -20.86
C HIS A 127 -2.04 1.50 -21.59
N ARG A 128 -1.59 0.33 -22.04
CA ARG A 128 -0.42 0.21 -22.92
C ARG A 128 -0.59 1.09 -24.15
N LYS A 129 0.50 1.75 -24.57
CA LYS A 129 0.57 2.54 -25.82
C LYS A 129 -0.47 3.67 -25.91
N ARG A 130 -0.85 4.28 -24.77
CA ARG A 130 -1.77 5.42 -24.76
C ARG A 130 -1.20 6.60 -25.56
N LEU A 131 -2.05 7.22 -26.36
CA LEU A 131 -1.72 8.42 -27.13
C LEU A 131 -2.11 9.66 -26.34
N PHE A 132 -1.22 10.65 -26.33
CA PHE A 132 -1.47 11.94 -25.70
C PHE A 132 -1.39 13.04 -26.75
N ARG A 133 -2.40 13.93 -26.75
CA ARG A 133 -2.37 15.11 -27.62
C ARG A 133 -1.30 16.08 -27.12
N LEU A 134 -0.46 16.52 -28.05
CA LEU A 134 0.57 17.53 -27.81
C LEU A 134 -0.07 18.88 -27.46
N PRO A 135 0.59 19.69 -26.62
CA PRO A 135 0.26 21.10 -26.45
C PRO A 135 0.16 21.82 -27.80
N SER A 136 -0.65 22.88 -27.84
CA SER A 136 -0.88 23.75 -29.00
C SER A 136 -1.64 23.12 -30.16
N VAL A 137 -1.85 21.80 -30.17
CA VAL A 137 -2.68 21.11 -31.16
C VAL A 137 -4.15 21.45 -30.93
N THR A 138 -4.81 21.90 -31.98
CA THR A 138 -6.24 22.22 -32.00
C THR A 138 -7.11 20.98 -31.78
N HIS A 139 -8.06 21.07 -30.85
CA HIS A 139 -9.09 20.08 -30.66
C HIS A 139 -10.11 20.15 -31.81
N GLU A 140 -10.36 19.02 -32.48
CA GLU A 140 -11.24 18.98 -33.66
C GLU A 140 -12.66 19.50 -33.38
N SER A 141 -13.26 19.07 -32.27
CA SER A 141 -14.65 19.42 -31.93
C SER A 141 -14.91 20.87 -31.48
N SER A 142 -13.93 21.54 -30.85
CA SER A 142 -14.10 22.88 -30.27
C SER A 142 -13.26 23.94 -30.97
N THR A 143 -12.36 23.55 -31.86
CA THR A 143 -11.38 24.39 -32.55
C THR A 143 -10.43 25.18 -31.64
N LEU A 144 -10.41 24.87 -30.34
CA LEU A 144 -9.48 25.48 -29.39
C LEU A 144 -8.20 24.62 -29.27
N PRO A 145 -7.01 25.25 -29.18
CA PRO A 145 -5.76 24.53 -28.91
C PRO A 145 -5.71 23.97 -27.48
N LYS A 146 -4.95 22.88 -27.30
CA LYS A 146 -4.54 22.44 -25.96
C LYS A 146 -3.56 23.48 -25.40
N VAL A 147 -3.90 24.14 -24.30
CA VAL A 147 -3.07 25.21 -23.72
C VAL A 147 -2.68 24.89 -22.29
N GLN A 148 -1.49 25.33 -21.90
CA GLN A 148 -1.06 25.28 -20.51
C GLN A 148 -1.91 26.26 -19.69
N ILE A 149 -2.29 25.85 -18.49
CA ILE A 149 -3.13 26.65 -17.57
C ILE A 149 -2.47 26.69 -16.19
N GLU A 150 -2.84 27.67 -15.39
CA GLU A 150 -2.48 27.70 -13.97
C GLU A 150 -3.64 27.16 -13.10
N PRO A 151 -3.35 26.58 -11.93
CA PRO A 151 -4.36 26.01 -11.04
C PRO A 151 -5.45 27.01 -10.60
N GLU A 152 -5.12 28.29 -10.49
CA GLU A 152 -6.05 29.35 -10.06
C GLU A 152 -6.88 29.97 -11.20
N TRP A 153 -6.74 29.48 -12.43
CA TRP A 153 -7.50 30.03 -13.55
C TRP A 153 -8.93 29.49 -13.58
N GLU A 154 -9.89 30.41 -13.55
CA GLU A 154 -11.30 30.11 -13.78
C GLU A 154 -11.59 29.78 -15.25
N HIS A 155 -12.73 29.11 -15.48
CA HIS A 155 -13.17 28.66 -16.81
C HIS A 155 -13.08 29.76 -17.88
N ASP A 156 -13.65 30.93 -17.62
CA ASP A 156 -13.67 32.05 -18.59
C ASP A 156 -12.26 32.52 -18.97
N ARG A 157 -11.33 32.49 -18.01
CA ARG A 157 -9.93 32.83 -18.27
C ARG A 157 -9.25 31.76 -19.11
N ILE A 158 -9.44 30.49 -18.79
CA ILE A 158 -8.91 29.36 -19.56
C ILE A 158 -9.36 29.45 -21.03
N ILE A 159 -10.65 29.68 -21.26
CA ILE A 159 -11.21 29.80 -22.62
C ILE A 159 -10.67 31.03 -23.35
N SER A 160 -10.56 32.18 -22.67
CA SER A 160 -10.00 33.40 -23.24
C SER A 160 -8.54 33.24 -23.65
N GLU A 161 -7.72 32.60 -22.83
CA GLU A 161 -6.33 32.29 -23.14
C GLU A 161 -6.25 31.30 -24.29
N ALA A 162 -7.02 30.20 -24.26
CA ALA A 162 -7.07 29.25 -25.36
C ALA A 162 -7.45 29.89 -26.71
N ALA A 163 -8.33 30.89 -26.72
CA ALA A 163 -8.75 31.60 -27.93
C ALA A 163 -7.74 32.64 -28.43
N SER A 164 -6.82 33.11 -27.58
CA SER A 164 -5.89 34.20 -27.89
C SER A 164 -4.44 33.74 -28.08
N VAL A 165 -4.11 32.56 -27.60
CA VAL A 165 -2.77 32.00 -27.64
C VAL A 165 -2.39 31.54 -29.06
N SER A 166 -1.44 32.26 -29.66
CA SER A 166 -0.66 31.78 -30.80
C SER A 166 0.57 31.06 -30.25
N THR A 167 0.50 29.74 -30.06
CA THR A 167 1.63 28.95 -29.58
C THR A 167 2.35 28.20 -30.69
N GLU A 168 3.66 28.07 -30.54
CA GLU A 168 4.48 27.20 -31.37
C GLU A 168 4.14 25.74 -31.06
N LEU A 169 3.96 24.94 -32.10
CA LEU A 169 3.73 23.50 -31.95
C LEU A 169 5.07 22.83 -31.59
N PRO A 170 5.11 21.99 -30.54
CA PRO A 170 6.29 21.18 -30.27
C PRO A 170 6.52 20.22 -31.43
N ALA A 171 7.78 20.03 -31.80
CA ALA A 171 8.17 19.15 -32.91
C ALA A 171 7.96 17.67 -32.57
N SER A 172 7.95 17.30 -31.28
CA SER A 172 7.75 15.93 -30.83
C SER A 172 7.20 15.84 -29.41
N TYR A 173 6.72 14.65 -29.03
CA TYR A 173 6.36 14.37 -27.63
C TYR A 173 7.59 14.35 -26.71
N ALA A 174 8.78 14.06 -27.24
CA ALA A 174 10.02 14.13 -26.47
C ALA A 174 10.28 15.56 -25.98
N GLU A 175 10.03 16.59 -26.81
CA GLU A 175 10.11 18.00 -26.41
C GLU A 175 9.19 18.33 -25.23
N VAL A 176 7.93 17.88 -25.30
CA VAL A 176 6.96 18.07 -24.21
C VAL A 176 7.45 17.43 -22.92
N LEU A 177 8.01 16.22 -22.99
CA LEU A 177 8.59 15.57 -21.82
C LEU A 177 9.79 16.36 -21.28
N ARG A 178 10.67 16.90 -22.12
CA ARG A 178 11.79 17.72 -21.61
C ARG A 178 11.27 18.90 -20.80
N ASP A 179 10.28 19.61 -21.34
CA ASP A 179 9.72 20.80 -20.68
C ASP A 179 9.10 20.45 -19.33
N VAL A 180 8.33 19.36 -19.23
CA VAL A 180 7.74 18.91 -17.96
C VAL A 180 8.83 18.62 -16.91
N PHE A 181 9.96 18.02 -17.30
CA PHE A 181 11.04 17.65 -16.38
C PHE A 181 12.00 18.83 -16.05
N VAL A 182 12.09 19.86 -16.90
CA VAL A 182 12.95 21.04 -16.70
C VAL A 182 12.46 21.97 -15.58
N HIS A 183 11.16 21.96 -15.24
CA HIS A 183 10.58 22.83 -14.20
C HIS A 183 11.07 22.52 -12.77
N ARG A 184 11.98 21.55 -12.57
CA ARG A 184 12.56 21.13 -11.28
C ARG A 184 13.59 22.09 -10.64
N GLY A 185 13.80 23.31 -11.16
CA GLY A 185 14.56 24.36 -10.46
C GLY A 185 16.00 24.03 -10.03
N GLY A 186 16.60 22.95 -10.55
CA GLY A 186 17.88 22.43 -10.10
C GLY A 186 18.52 21.59 -11.18
N VAL A 187 19.13 22.27 -12.15
CA VAL A 187 20.17 21.68 -13.00
C VAL A 187 21.25 21.15 -12.06
N THR A 188 21.29 19.85 -11.83
CA THR A 188 22.40 19.22 -11.12
C THR A 188 23.65 19.45 -11.96
N THR A 189 24.65 20.08 -11.34
CA THR A 189 25.94 20.27 -11.96
C THR A 189 26.51 18.87 -12.25
N PRO A 190 27.06 18.61 -13.45
CA PRO A 190 27.61 17.29 -13.78
C PRO A 190 28.60 16.85 -12.71
N THR A 191 28.34 15.71 -12.08
CA THR A 191 29.25 15.13 -11.08
C THR A 191 30.17 14.13 -11.78
N ALA A 192 31.34 13.84 -11.21
CA ALA A 192 32.33 12.94 -11.82
C ALA A 192 31.87 11.47 -12.00
N GLN A 193 30.62 11.16 -11.64
CA GLN A 193 29.95 9.87 -11.79
C GLN A 193 28.92 9.86 -12.94
N SER A 194 28.73 10.96 -13.66
CA SER A 194 27.88 10.97 -14.86
C SER A 194 28.46 9.98 -15.90
N PRO A 195 27.63 9.06 -16.43
CA PRO A 195 28.10 8.04 -17.37
C PRO A 195 28.71 8.69 -18.62
N THR A 196 29.89 8.21 -19.02
CA THR A 196 30.71 8.82 -20.09
C THR A 196 30.25 8.43 -21.50
N VAL A 197 29.24 7.57 -21.60
CA VAL A 197 28.63 7.08 -22.85
C VAL A 197 27.12 7.03 -22.61
N GLU A 198 26.35 7.93 -23.21
CA GLU A 198 24.91 8.06 -22.93
C GLU A 198 24.05 7.56 -24.10
N PRO A 199 23.18 6.55 -23.90
CA PRO A 199 21.98 6.33 -24.70
C PRO A 199 20.77 7.17 -24.22
N HIS A 200 20.89 7.94 -23.12
CA HIS A 200 19.78 8.68 -22.49
C HIS A 200 19.67 10.17 -22.89
N ALA A 201 20.56 10.64 -23.78
CA ALA A 201 20.76 12.05 -24.09
C ALA A 201 19.55 12.78 -24.73
N GLU A 202 18.51 12.06 -25.17
CA GLU A 202 17.45 12.67 -25.99
C GLU A 202 16.24 13.22 -25.22
N ILE A 203 16.01 12.88 -23.95
CA ILE A 203 14.90 13.48 -23.17
C ILE A 203 15.39 14.65 -22.32
N HIS A 204 16.48 14.50 -21.58
CA HIS A 204 17.18 15.64 -21.00
C HIS A 204 18.60 15.18 -20.64
N PRO A 205 19.66 15.93 -20.99
CA PRO A 205 21.04 15.53 -20.71
C PRO A 205 21.38 15.47 -19.21
N ASN A 206 20.43 15.77 -18.32
CA ASN A 206 20.55 15.65 -16.87
C ASN A 206 19.36 14.90 -16.25
N LEU A 207 18.63 14.06 -17.01
CA LEU A 207 17.55 13.24 -16.45
C LEU A 207 18.15 12.14 -15.59
N ASP A 208 18.06 12.31 -14.28
CA ASP A 208 18.36 11.27 -13.31
C ASP A 208 17.18 10.30 -13.22
N LEU A 209 17.33 9.10 -13.80
CA LEU A 209 16.27 8.09 -13.83
C LEU A 209 15.92 7.60 -12.43
N ASP A 210 16.90 7.50 -11.52
CA ASP A 210 16.65 7.06 -10.14
C ASP A 210 15.76 8.06 -9.39
N ALA A 211 15.89 9.35 -9.72
CA ALA A 211 15.04 10.40 -9.15
C ALA A 211 13.72 10.63 -9.91
N ALA A 212 13.63 10.20 -11.17
CA ALA A 212 12.50 10.41 -12.06
C ALA A 212 11.50 9.25 -12.04
N VAL A 213 11.93 8.04 -11.72
CA VAL A 213 11.07 6.87 -11.59
C VAL A 213 10.42 6.87 -10.21
N LEU A 214 9.09 6.81 -10.19
CA LEU A 214 8.29 6.62 -9.01
C LEU A 214 8.04 5.12 -8.83
N GLU A 215 8.59 4.56 -7.77
CA GLU A 215 8.26 3.20 -7.34
C GLU A 215 7.03 3.22 -6.43
N LEU A 216 5.96 2.58 -6.87
CA LEU A 216 4.76 2.41 -6.08
C LEU A 216 4.90 1.12 -5.27
N GLU A 217 4.94 1.27 -3.94
CA GLU A 217 4.95 0.13 -3.01
C GLU A 217 3.82 -0.85 -3.37
N CYS A 218 4.15 -2.15 -3.31
CA CYS A 218 3.17 -3.22 -3.46
C CYS A 218 2.34 -3.31 -2.17
N ASP A 219 1.02 -3.40 -2.31
CA ASP A 219 0.14 -3.75 -1.17
C ASP A 219 0.36 -5.22 -0.73
N GLU A 220 1.11 -6.00 -1.50
CA GLU A 220 1.59 -7.33 -1.16
C GLU A 220 3.08 -7.27 -0.80
N ARG A 221 3.36 -7.32 0.50
CA ARG A 221 4.72 -7.38 1.07
C ARG A 221 5.52 -8.52 0.40
N GLU A 222 6.66 -8.18 -0.21
CA GLU A 222 7.60 -9.15 -0.74
C GLU A 222 8.20 -9.95 0.43
N ILE A 223 8.00 -11.27 0.42
CA ILE A 223 8.45 -12.16 1.50
C ILE A 223 9.78 -12.75 1.06
N GLU A 224 10.83 -12.53 1.85
CA GLU A 224 12.17 -13.06 1.55
C GLU A 224 12.17 -14.59 1.54
N THR A 225 12.84 -15.22 0.58
CA THR A 225 13.14 -16.66 0.61
C THR A 225 14.56 -16.82 1.17
N PRO A 226 14.74 -17.10 2.47
CA PRO A 226 16.04 -17.14 3.09
C PRO A 226 16.85 -18.33 2.59
N SER A 227 18.14 -18.13 2.36
CA SER A 227 19.06 -19.17 1.83
C SER A 227 19.25 -20.38 2.77
N ILE A 228 18.69 -20.32 3.99
CA ILE A 228 18.78 -21.33 5.04
C ILE A 228 17.77 -22.50 4.86
N GLU A 229 16.93 -22.46 3.83
CA GLU A 229 15.95 -23.49 3.43
C GLU A 229 16.59 -24.78 2.88
N ARG A 230 17.67 -25.27 3.49
CA ARG A 230 18.25 -26.58 3.17
C ARG A 230 17.56 -27.66 4.00
N VAL A 231 16.40 -28.09 3.52
CA VAL A 231 15.60 -29.17 4.12
C VAL A 231 16.40 -30.49 4.24
N ASP A 232 17.43 -30.67 3.41
CA ASP A 232 18.17 -31.92 3.26
C ASP A 232 19.42 -32.07 4.16
N GLU A 233 19.85 -31.02 4.87
CA GLU A 233 21.07 -31.03 5.70
C GLU A 233 20.72 -30.70 7.16
N TYR A 234 20.32 -31.70 7.95
CA TYR A 234 20.17 -31.52 9.40
C TYR A 234 21.53 -31.19 10.03
N PRO A 235 21.64 -30.14 10.89
CA PRO A 235 22.93 -29.73 11.44
C PRO A 235 23.60 -30.82 12.29
N ASP A 236 24.91 -31.00 12.11
CA ASP A 236 25.71 -31.90 12.95
C ASP A 236 25.95 -31.32 14.36
N ASP A 237 26.02 -29.98 14.50
CA ASP A 237 26.17 -29.29 15.78
C ASP A 237 24.78 -29.03 16.41
N PRO A 238 24.50 -29.58 17.62
CA PRO A 238 23.26 -29.29 18.34
C PRO A 238 23.01 -27.80 18.61
N ALA A 239 24.04 -26.95 18.61
CA ALA A 239 23.90 -25.50 18.81
C ALA A 239 23.19 -24.79 17.63
N ASP A 240 23.29 -25.34 16.42
CA ASP A 240 22.72 -24.77 15.20
C ASP A 240 21.27 -25.26 14.96
N VAL A 241 20.85 -26.32 15.66
CA VAL A 241 19.51 -26.92 15.54
C VAL A 241 18.38 -25.91 15.82
N PRO A 242 18.44 -25.01 16.83
CA PRO A 242 17.40 -24.00 17.05
C PRO A 242 17.19 -23.08 15.85
N GLU A 243 18.28 -22.59 15.26
CA GLU A 243 18.22 -21.69 14.09
C GLU A 243 17.65 -22.43 12.88
N TRP A 244 18.21 -23.60 12.57
CA TRP A 244 17.72 -24.46 11.48
C TRP A 244 16.23 -24.82 11.65
N SER A 245 15.79 -25.08 12.88
CA SER A 245 14.42 -25.54 13.15
C SER A 245 13.36 -24.49 12.85
N MET A 246 13.66 -23.20 13.02
CA MET A 246 12.73 -22.10 12.75
C MET A 246 12.35 -21.97 11.27
N TYR A 247 13.19 -22.49 10.38
CA TYR A 247 13.02 -22.37 8.94
C TYR A 247 12.66 -23.69 8.27
N ASN A 248 13.07 -24.84 8.83
CA ASN A 248 13.00 -26.13 8.15
C ASN A 248 12.03 -27.15 8.78
N THR A 249 11.69 -27.03 10.06
CA THR A 249 10.76 -28.00 10.70
C THR A 249 9.30 -27.77 10.29
N GLN A 250 8.41 -28.70 10.66
CA GLN A 250 6.98 -28.58 10.44
C GLN A 250 6.42 -27.32 11.12
N GLU A 251 5.89 -26.42 10.32
CA GLU A 251 5.28 -25.16 10.72
C GLU A 251 4.04 -25.38 11.57
N PHE A 252 3.75 -24.44 12.48
CA PHE A 252 2.46 -24.35 13.15
C PHE A 252 1.53 -23.40 12.39
N SER A 253 0.36 -23.85 11.97
CA SER A 253 -0.66 -23.01 11.34
C SER A 253 -1.86 -22.82 12.28
N PRO A 254 -2.19 -21.57 12.69
CA PRO A 254 -3.35 -21.28 13.53
C PRO A 254 -4.71 -21.67 12.91
N TYR A 255 -4.76 -21.97 11.62
CA TYR A 255 -6.00 -22.25 10.89
C TYR A 255 -6.11 -23.73 10.47
N ALA A 256 -5.05 -24.51 10.69
CA ALA A 256 -5.05 -25.92 10.34
C ALA A 256 -6.15 -26.68 11.09
N HIS A 257 -6.84 -27.56 10.36
CA HIS A 257 -7.92 -28.40 10.88
C HIS A 257 -9.07 -27.62 11.56
N ALA A 258 -9.26 -26.34 11.22
CA ALA A 258 -10.36 -25.55 11.73
C ALA A 258 -11.70 -25.99 11.13
N SER A 259 -12.50 -26.73 11.89
CA SER A 259 -13.88 -27.10 11.55
C SER A 259 -14.85 -26.73 12.66
N GLY A 260 -15.89 -25.94 12.35
CA GLY A 260 -16.83 -25.45 13.36
C GLY A 260 -16.25 -24.27 14.16
N ASN A 261 -16.35 -24.31 15.49
CA ASN A 261 -16.00 -23.21 16.38
C ASN A 261 -14.75 -23.39 17.31
N PRO A 262 -13.91 -24.45 17.22
CA PRO A 262 -12.70 -24.45 18.04
C PRO A 262 -11.67 -23.46 17.47
N ARG A 263 -11.14 -22.61 18.33
CA ARG A 263 -10.03 -21.69 18.02
C ARG A 263 -8.69 -22.40 18.19
N SER A 264 -7.64 -21.89 17.58
CA SER A 264 -6.27 -22.23 17.97
C SER A 264 -5.73 -21.12 18.85
N VAL A 265 -4.72 -21.44 19.67
CA VAL A 265 -3.97 -20.43 20.42
C VAL A 265 -2.49 -20.74 20.29
N ALA A 266 -1.68 -19.74 19.98
CA ALA A 266 -0.23 -19.84 19.98
C ALA A 266 0.39 -18.67 20.71
N VAL A 267 1.37 -18.94 21.55
CA VAL A 267 2.16 -17.95 22.28
C VAL A 267 3.60 -18.09 21.81
N ILE A 268 4.09 -17.07 21.13
CA ILE A 268 5.39 -17.12 20.48
C ILE A 268 6.28 -15.94 20.83
N ARG A 269 7.58 -16.12 20.64
CA ARG A 269 8.56 -15.04 20.48
C ARG A 269 9.01 -15.00 19.04
N VAL A 270 8.96 -13.83 18.42
CA VAL A 270 9.43 -13.60 17.05
C VAL A 270 10.97 -13.66 17.03
N LYS A 271 11.53 -14.37 16.06
CA LYS A 271 12.98 -14.62 15.97
C LYS A 271 13.65 -14.04 14.73
N GLY A 272 12.87 -13.54 13.77
CA GLY A 272 13.37 -12.98 12.53
C GLY A 272 12.23 -12.50 11.62
N GLY A 273 12.59 -12.05 10.41
CA GLY A 273 11.65 -11.58 9.40
C GLY A 273 10.81 -12.70 8.77
N ALA A 274 9.74 -12.31 8.08
CA ALA A 274 8.86 -13.25 7.39
C ALA A 274 9.58 -13.93 6.21
N PHE A 275 9.22 -15.19 5.95
CA PHE A 275 9.77 -15.96 4.84
C PHE A 275 8.76 -16.90 4.15
N ALA A 276 9.09 -17.41 2.98
CA ALA A 276 8.28 -18.37 2.24
C ALA A 276 9.15 -19.46 1.60
N ARG A 277 8.67 -20.72 1.61
CA ARG A 277 9.37 -21.87 0.99
C ARG A 277 8.95 -22.08 -0.46
N GLU A 278 9.90 -22.26 -1.37
CA GLU A 278 9.67 -22.42 -2.82
C GLU A 278 8.72 -23.60 -3.16
N GLU A 279 8.81 -24.73 -2.43
CA GLU A 279 8.10 -25.97 -2.81
C GLU A 279 6.72 -26.17 -2.16
N LYS A 280 6.29 -25.27 -1.25
CA LYS A 280 4.94 -25.36 -0.64
C LYS A 280 3.92 -24.62 -1.49
N ARG A 281 2.95 -25.35 -2.05
CA ARG A 281 1.80 -24.80 -2.83
C ARG A 281 1.30 -23.49 -2.21
N GLY A 282 1.57 -22.37 -2.89
CA GLY A 282 1.03 -21.06 -2.58
C GLY A 282 1.92 -20.12 -1.76
N GLY A 283 3.22 -20.40 -1.56
CA GLY A 283 4.15 -19.41 -0.99
C GLY A 283 3.72 -18.88 0.37
N ALA A 284 3.17 -19.75 1.23
CA ALA A 284 2.56 -19.33 2.49
C ALA A 284 3.57 -18.61 3.39
N THR A 285 3.23 -17.40 3.83
CA THR A 285 4.04 -16.58 4.71
C THR A 285 4.30 -17.31 6.03
N MET A 286 5.56 -17.40 6.42
CA MET A 286 6.00 -17.98 7.68
C MET A 286 6.80 -16.97 8.48
N ILE A 287 6.73 -17.06 9.80
CA ILE A 287 7.53 -16.29 10.74
C ILE A 287 8.42 -17.26 11.52
N PRO A 288 9.74 -17.06 11.56
CA PRO A 288 10.62 -17.85 12.40
C PRO A 288 10.34 -17.50 13.86
N ALA A 289 10.01 -18.50 14.67
CA ALA A 289 9.51 -18.26 16.02
C ALA A 289 10.02 -19.29 17.03
N TYR A 290 10.05 -18.86 18.29
CA TYR A 290 10.08 -19.75 19.44
C TYR A 290 8.68 -19.84 20.03
N PHE A 291 8.16 -21.05 20.17
CA PHE A 291 6.86 -21.32 20.76
C PHE A 291 7.04 -21.58 22.26
N TYR A 292 6.44 -20.73 23.09
CA TYR A 292 6.26 -21.02 24.51
C TYR A 292 5.20 -22.12 24.67
N GLY A 293 4.11 -22.02 23.90
CA GLY A 293 3.07 -23.03 23.83
C GLY A 293 2.11 -22.73 22.68
N ALA A 294 1.61 -23.76 22.00
CA ALA A 294 0.56 -23.63 21.01
C ALA A 294 -0.30 -24.89 20.92
N VAL A 295 -1.59 -24.68 20.64
CA VAL A 295 -2.61 -25.72 20.49
C VAL A 295 -3.50 -25.35 19.30
N GLY A 296 -3.48 -26.19 18.27
CA GLY A 296 -4.29 -26.05 17.06
C GLY A 296 -5.78 -26.30 17.31
N CYS A 297 -6.63 -26.01 16.32
CA CYS A 297 -8.09 -26.09 16.46
C CYS A 297 -8.59 -27.49 16.87
N ASN A 298 -7.97 -28.56 16.38
CA ASN A 298 -8.33 -29.93 16.73
C ASN A 298 -7.76 -30.41 18.08
N GLY A 299 -6.94 -29.61 18.77
CA GLY A 299 -6.31 -29.96 20.05
C GLY A 299 -5.11 -30.92 19.95
N GLU A 300 -4.98 -31.66 18.84
CA GLU A 300 -3.90 -32.63 18.62
C GLU A 300 -2.60 -31.98 18.12
N PHE A 301 -2.73 -30.83 17.49
CA PHE A 301 -1.59 -30.14 16.89
C PHE A 301 -0.97 -29.17 17.89
N THR A 302 0.13 -29.55 18.53
CA THR A 302 0.76 -28.75 19.60
C THR A 302 2.22 -28.42 19.33
N LYS A 303 2.68 -27.32 19.93
CA LYS A 303 4.10 -26.93 20.05
C LYS A 303 4.35 -26.49 21.48
N GLN A 304 5.46 -26.89 22.08
CA GLN A 304 5.85 -26.46 23.41
C GLN A 304 7.36 -26.33 23.48
N ASP A 305 7.83 -25.20 24.01
CA ASP A 305 9.25 -24.90 24.25
C ASP A 305 10.17 -25.26 23.07
N VAL A 306 9.75 -24.88 21.86
CA VAL A 306 10.38 -25.33 20.61
C VAL A 306 10.51 -24.21 19.58
N HIS A 307 11.61 -24.24 18.82
CA HIS A 307 11.82 -23.38 17.66
C HIS A 307 11.16 -23.99 16.43
N ALA A 308 10.28 -23.26 15.77
CA ALA A 308 9.57 -23.70 14.57
C ALA A 308 9.04 -22.50 13.78
N PRO A 309 8.66 -22.69 12.50
CA PRO A 309 7.94 -21.65 11.77
C PRO A 309 6.50 -21.51 12.28
N LEU A 310 6.01 -20.28 12.39
CA LEU A 310 4.59 -19.96 12.47
C LEU A 310 4.09 -19.61 11.08
N GLN A 311 3.15 -20.37 10.54
CA GLN A 311 2.52 -20.04 9.26
C GLN A 311 1.37 -19.06 9.46
N LEU A 312 1.46 -17.91 8.79
CA LEU A 312 0.41 -16.92 8.71
C LEU A 312 -0.40 -17.11 7.44
N SER A 313 -1.67 -16.73 7.51
CA SER A 313 -2.45 -16.47 6.29
C SER A 313 -2.01 -15.15 5.67
N LYS A 314 -2.37 -14.92 4.40
CA LYS A 314 -2.21 -13.61 3.75
C LYS A 314 -2.84 -12.47 4.57
N LYS A 315 -3.98 -12.74 5.21
CA LYS A 315 -4.70 -11.81 6.08
C LYS A 315 -3.90 -11.46 7.34
N ASP A 316 -3.34 -12.47 8.00
CA ASP A 316 -2.58 -12.26 9.23
C ASP A 316 -1.21 -11.63 9.00
N TYR A 317 -0.63 -11.84 7.82
CA TYR A 317 0.60 -11.19 7.46
C TYR A 317 0.44 -9.68 7.19
N ARG A 318 -0.68 -9.25 6.58
CA ARG A 318 -0.94 -7.81 6.34
C ARG A 318 -0.97 -6.96 7.61
N LYS A 319 -1.47 -7.53 8.71
CA LYS A 319 -1.46 -6.91 10.05
C LYS A 319 -0.22 -7.20 10.90
N TRP A 320 0.72 -7.98 10.38
CA TRP A 320 1.91 -8.35 11.14
C TRP A 320 2.82 -7.13 11.30
N ASP A 321 2.93 -6.59 12.50
CA ASP A 321 3.80 -5.44 12.83
C ASP A 321 4.74 -5.79 13.98
N TYR A 322 5.08 -7.08 14.11
CA TYR A 322 5.85 -7.61 15.25
C TYR A 322 7.30 -7.90 14.87
N GLU A 323 8.22 -7.36 15.66
CA GLU A 323 9.66 -7.41 15.41
C GLU A 323 10.39 -8.53 16.17
N HIS A 324 11.64 -8.79 15.77
CA HIS A 324 12.47 -9.76 16.45
C HIS A 324 12.55 -9.49 17.95
N GLY A 325 12.11 -10.47 18.73
CA GLY A 325 12.20 -10.47 20.19
C GLY A 325 10.89 -10.15 20.88
N GLU A 326 9.91 -9.62 20.14
CA GLU A 326 8.56 -9.42 20.65
C GLU A 326 7.87 -10.75 20.94
N LYS A 327 6.95 -10.72 21.92
CA LYS A 327 6.18 -11.89 22.34
C LYS A 327 4.73 -11.63 22.00
N VAL A 328 4.14 -12.57 21.30
CA VAL A 328 2.87 -12.39 20.62
C VAL A 328 1.98 -13.57 20.92
N VAL A 329 0.71 -13.27 21.20
CA VAL A 329 -0.35 -14.26 21.27
C VAL A 329 -1.16 -14.20 19.99
N LEU A 330 -1.38 -15.36 19.38
CA LEU A 330 -2.26 -15.53 18.23
C LEU A 330 -3.45 -16.41 18.61
N ILE A 331 -4.66 -15.93 18.37
CA ILE A 331 -5.89 -16.69 18.51
C ILE A 331 -6.49 -16.90 17.12
N GLY A 332 -6.23 -18.06 16.52
CA GLY A 332 -6.63 -18.39 15.15
C GLY A 332 -7.92 -19.20 15.05
N GLY A 333 -8.35 -19.46 13.82
CA GLY A 333 -9.56 -20.24 13.54
C GLY A 333 -9.89 -20.32 12.06
N LYS A 334 -11.13 -20.76 11.75
CA LYS A 334 -11.57 -21.05 10.37
C LYS A 334 -11.55 -19.83 9.43
N SER A 335 -11.68 -18.62 9.96
CA SER A 335 -11.69 -17.37 9.18
C SER A 335 -10.38 -17.14 8.41
N GLY A 336 -9.29 -17.80 8.81
CA GLY A 336 -7.96 -17.46 8.31
C GLY A 336 -7.49 -16.09 8.81
N SER A 337 -8.14 -15.50 9.81
CA SER A 337 -7.72 -14.24 10.44
C SER A 337 -7.70 -14.42 11.97
N SER A 338 -6.53 -14.23 12.58
CA SER A 338 -6.31 -14.40 14.02
C SER A 338 -6.47 -13.10 14.78
N ARG A 339 -6.80 -13.15 16.06
CA ARG A 339 -6.49 -12.01 16.94
C ARG A 339 -5.03 -12.08 17.32
N ILE A 340 -4.29 -10.99 17.14
CA ILE A 340 -2.85 -10.92 17.38
C ILE A 340 -2.58 -9.73 18.30
N PHE A 341 -1.85 -9.93 19.39
CA PHE A 341 -1.47 -8.87 20.31
C PHE A 341 -0.17 -9.19 21.04
N SER A 342 0.56 -8.13 21.41
CA SER A 342 1.79 -8.23 22.20
C SER A 342 1.50 -8.52 23.68
N VAL A 343 2.39 -9.31 24.29
CA VAL A 343 2.37 -9.62 25.72
C VAL A 343 3.76 -9.43 26.32
N SER A 344 3.82 -9.22 27.63
CA SER A 344 5.10 -9.17 28.36
C SER A 344 5.79 -10.53 28.38
N SER A 345 7.09 -10.55 28.73
CA SER A 345 7.85 -11.80 28.80
C SER A 345 7.35 -12.75 29.89
N TRP A 346 6.84 -12.18 31.00
CA TRP A 346 6.25 -12.96 32.09
C TRP A 346 4.96 -13.63 31.63
N GLU A 347 4.06 -12.84 31.03
CA GLU A 347 2.81 -13.32 30.44
C GLU A 347 3.05 -14.40 29.40
N ALA A 348 3.96 -14.20 28.45
CA ALA A 348 4.25 -15.19 27.42
C ALA A 348 4.67 -16.56 27.98
N THR A 349 5.43 -16.55 29.08
CA THR A 349 5.92 -17.77 29.75
C THR A 349 4.77 -18.47 30.48
N GLU A 350 4.04 -17.74 31.32
CA GLU A 350 2.88 -18.27 32.06
C GLU A 350 1.81 -18.80 31.08
N PHE A 351 1.51 -18.06 30.01
CA PHE A 351 0.52 -18.44 29.01
C PHE A 351 0.93 -19.67 28.20
N GLY A 352 2.18 -19.71 27.75
CA GLY A 352 2.68 -20.86 27.00
C GLY A 352 2.58 -22.15 27.81
N HIS A 353 2.97 -22.10 29.09
CA HIS A 353 2.88 -23.25 29.98
C HIS A 353 1.43 -23.62 30.32
N ALA A 354 0.54 -22.64 30.52
CA ALA A 354 -0.88 -22.89 30.77
C ALA A 354 -1.56 -23.61 29.59
N LEU A 355 -1.14 -23.35 28.35
CA LEU A 355 -1.69 -23.97 27.15
C LEU A 355 -1.40 -25.47 27.01
N THR A 356 -0.27 -25.94 27.53
CA THR A 356 0.23 -27.30 27.28
C THR A 356 0.39 -28.14 28.54
N SER A 357 0.06 -27.61 29.71
CA SER A 357 0.05 -28.36 30.97
C SER A 357 -1.08 -29.41 31.04
N ASP A 358 -0.86 -30.49 31.80
CA ASP A 358 -1.81 -31.61 31.95
C ASP A 358 -3.14 -31.21 32.63
N GLU A 359 -3.14 -30.12 33.42
CA GLU A 359 -4.32 -29.57 34.09
C GLU A 359 -4.89 -28.32 33.39
N GLY A 360 -4.18 -27.81 32.38
CA GLY A 360 -4.54 -26.63 31.61
C GLY A 360 -5.03 -26.96 30.21
N GLY A 361 -5.24 -25.92 29.41
CA GLY A 361 -5.72 -26.07 28.05
C GLY A 361 -6.16 -24.74 27.45
N ARG A 362 -6.72 -24.84 26.25
CA ARG A 362 -7.13 -23.66 25.47
C ARG A 362 -8.09 -22.74 26.23
N ASP A 363 -9.08 -23.32 26.90
CA ASP A 363 -10.11 -22.56 27.61
C ASP A 363 -9.51 -21.82 28.82
N THR A 364 -8.63 -22.48 29.59
CA THR A 364 -7.90 -21.86 30.70
C THR A 364 -7.03 -20.69 30.24
N ALA A 365 -6.34 -20.83 29.11
CA ALA A 365 -5.52 -19.76 28.56
C ALA A 365 -6.35 -18.57 28.07
N LEU A 366 -7.50 -18.83 27.44
CA LEU A 366 -8.43 -17.79 26.99
C LEU A 366 -9.10 -17.06 28.16
N ASP A 367 -9.48 -17.79 29.22
CA ASP A 367 -10.08 -17.22 30.42
C ASP A 367 -9.09 -16.27 31.12
N TYR A 368 -7.84 -16.69 31.31
CA TYR A 368 -6.80 -15.82 31.89
C TYR A 368 -6.56 -14.58 31.02
N LEU A 369 -6.45 -14.73 29.70
CA LEU A 369 -6.27 -13.60 28.79
C LEU A 369 -7.43 -12.60 28.91
N SER A 370 -8.66 -13.11 29.03
CA SER A 370 -9.83 -12.27 29.28
C SER A 370 -9.76 -11.56 30.64
N GLU A 371 -9.28 -12.23 31.69
CA GLU A 371 -9.10 -11.64 33.03
C GLU A 371 -8.04 -10.53 33.04
N GLN A 372 -6.99 -10.66 32.22
CA GLN A 372 -5.99 -9.60 32.03
C GLN A 372 -6.48 -8.46 31.13
N GLY A 373 -7.73 -8.51 30.64
CA GLY A 373 -8.34 -7.44 29.86
C GLY A 373 -8.14 -7.55 28.34
N TYR A 374 -7.56 -8.66 27.85
CA TYR A 374 -7.41 -8.87 26.40
C TYR A 374 -8.73 -9.28 25.75
N ASN A 375 -8.98 -8.78 24.54
CA ASN A 375 -10.15 -9.16 23.75
C ASN A 375 -9.96 -10.55 23.13
N VAL A 376 -10.36 -11.58 23.87
CA VAL A 376 -10.38 -12.97 23.39
C VAL A 376 -11.60 -13.29 22.52
N GLY A 377 -12.61 -12.42 22.51
CA GLY A 377 -13.90 -12.43 21.79
C GLY A 377 -14.85 -13.61 22.04
N ALA A 378 -16.13 -13.46 21.65
CA ALA A 378 -17.19 -14.39 22.03
C ALA A 378 -17.02 -15.80 21.44
N SER A 379 -17.09 -16.83 22.28
CA SER A 379 -17.22 -18.22 21.85
C SER A 379 -18.67 -18.50 21.47
N GLY A 380 -18.95 -18.90 20.22
CA GLY A 380 -20.25 -19.44 19.84
C GLY A 380 -20.57 -20.71 20.64
N SER A 381 -21.34 -20.59 21.72
CA SER A 381 -21.66 -21.72 22.59
C SER A 381 -22.49 -22.76 21.84
N THR A 382 -22.06 -24.01 21.84
CA THR A 382 -23.00 -25.13 21.72
C THR A 382 -23.83 -25.18 22.99
N VAL A 383 -25.09 -24.81 22.86
CA VAL A 383 -26.07 -24.66 23.93
C VAL A 383 -26.25 -25.96 24.72
N ALA A 384 -25.95 -25.93 26.01
CA ALA A 384 -26.70 -26.70 27.00
C ALA A 384 -27.58 -25.70 27.78
N ARG A 385 -28.90 -25.84 27.60
CA ARG A 385 -29.93 -24.98 28.19
C ARG A 385 -29.77 -24.83 29.71
N SER A 386 -29.52 -23.60 30.17
CA SER A 386 -30.03 -23.16 31.47
C SER A 386 -30.46 -21.70 31.41
N LYS A 387 -31.78 -21.53 31.49
CA LYS A 387 -32.61 -20.35 31.81
C LYS A 387 -31.98 -18.96 31.62
N GLY A 388 -32.62 -18.21 30.73
CA GLY A 388 -32.26 -16.85 30.37
C GLY A 388 -32.13 -15.91 31.56
N THR A 389 -31.16 -15.01 31.41
CA THR A 389 -31.25 -13.67 31.96
C THR A 389 -30.90 -12.75 30.79
N THR A 390 -31.90 -12.03 30.31
CA THR A 390 -31.74 -10.90 29.40
C THR A 390 -30.95 -9.84 30.15
N ALA A 391 -29.62 -9.89 30.06
CA ALA A 391 -28.80 -8.76 30.44
C ALA A 391 -28.79 -7.81 29.24
N LEU A 392 -29.76 -6.89 29.22
CA LEU A 392 -29.54 -5.57 28.67
C LEU A 392 -28.20 -5.10 29.24
N ARG A 393 -27.15 -5.00 28.40
CA ARG A 393 -26.04 -4.11 28.72
C ARG A 393 -26.57 -2.70 28.56
N SER A 394 -27.25 -2.23 29.60
CA SER A 394 -27.28 -0.82 29.93
C SER A 394 -25.84 -0.33 29.93
N ALA A 395 -25.55 0.68 29.12
CA ALA A 395 -24.34 1.47 29.19
C ALA A 395 -23.98 1.74 30.66
N THR A 396 -22.86 1.19 31.11
CA THR A 396 -22.21 1.65 32.34
C THR A 396 -21.61 3.01 32.03
N PRO A 397 -22.07 4.10 32.66
CA PRO A 397 -21.71 5.48 32.28
C PRO A 397 -20.35 5.92 32.84
N ASN A 398 -19.34 5.04 32.84
CA ASN A 398 -18.07 5.32 33.52
C ASN A 398 -16.84 4.64 32.88
N GLU A 399 -16.88 4.23 31.60
CA GLU A 399 -15.62 4.07 30.85
C GLU A 399 -15.13 5.48 30.50
N GLU A 400 -13.94 5.84 30.99
CA GLU A 400 -13.25 7.03 30.50
C GLU A 400 -13.20 6.97 28.96
N PRO A 401 -13.43 8.09 28.24
CA PRO A 401 -13.33 8.09 26.80
C PRO A 401 -11.96 7.51 26.41
N ARG A 402 -11.95 6.49 25.56
CA ARG A 402 -10.71 5.85 25.08
C ARG A 402 -9.92 6.88 24.26
N THR A 403 -9.16 7.73 24.91
CA THR A 403 -8.41 8.80 24.24
C THR A 403 -7.18 8.22 23.54
N ILE A 404 -6.91 8.68 22.32
CA ILE A 404 -5.69 8.36 21.60
C ILE A 404 -4.55 9.14 22.23
N TRP A 405 -3.52 8.42 22.69
CA TRP A 405 -2.35 9.04 23.30
C TRP A 405 -1.38 9.55 22.22
N PRO A 406 -0.73 10.71 22.45
CA PRO A 406 0.32 11.19 21.56
C PRO A 406 1.42 10.16 21.36
N ALA A 407 2.06 10.20 20.19
CA ALA A 407 3.15 9.29 19.87
C ALA A 407 4.37 9.55 20.78
N ARG A 408 5.09 8.48 21.13
CA ARG A 408 6.28 8.58 21.98
C ARG A 408 7.44 9.24 21.24
N GLU A 409 8.34 9.85 22.02
CA GLU A 409 9.62 10.41 21.51
C GLU A 409 10.51 9.35 20.84
N ASN A 410 10.38 8.09 21.25
CA ASN A 410 10.99 6.94 20.57
C ASN A 410 9.86 5.97 20.18
N PRO A 411 9.24 6.15 19.00
CA PRO A 411 8.19 5.28 18.51
C PRO A 411 8.63 3.82 18.52
N GLN A 412 7.74 2.92 18.91
CA GLN A 412 8.04 1.49 18.97
C GLN A 412 7.53 0.72 17.74
N THR A 413 6.70 1.35 16.91
CA THR A 413 6.20 0.76 15.67
C THR A 413 6.22 1.77 14.54
N THR A 414 6.18 1.28 13.30
CA THR A 414 6.11 2.15 12.11
C THR A 414 4.86 3.02 12.14
N ALA A 415 3.71 2.47 12.54
CA ALA A 415 2.47 3.24 12.66
C ALA A 415 2.56 4.35 13.73
N GLU A 416 3.27 4.11 14.85
CA GLU A 416 3.51 5.15 15.86
C GLU A 416 4.52 6.20 15.37
N ALA A 417 5.50 5.82 14.54
CA ALA A 417 6.42 6.77 13.92
C ALA A 417 5.69 7.68 12.92
N LEU A 418 4.76 7.13 12.15
CA LEU A 418 3.90 7.89 11.24
C LEU A 418 2.92 8.78 12.02
N GLN A 419 2.34 8.28 13.11
CA GLN A 419 1.53 9.09 14.04
C GLN A 419 2.34 10.29 14.54
N ARG A 420 3.59 10.08 14.99
CA ARG A 420 4.47 11.16 15.44
C ARG A 420 4.76 12.18 14.33
N LYS A 421 5.05 11.70 13.11
CA LYS A 421 5.27 12.56 11.94
C LYS A 421 4.03 13.42 11.67
N ALA A 422 2.83 12.85 11.72
CA ALA A 422 1.58 13.61 11.59
C ALA A 422 1.41 14.64 12.72
N GLU A 423 1.71 14.29 13.97
CA GLU A 423 1.58 15.20 15.13
C GLU A 423 2.60 16.35 15.13
N GLN A 424 3.79 16.14 14.55
CA GLN A 424 4.87 17.13 14.53
C GLN A 424 4.85 18.01 13.27
N ASP A 425 4.72 17.37 12.11
CA ASP A 425 4.89 18.01 10.81
C ASP A 425 3.55 18.24 10.10
N GLY A 426 2.45 17.71 10.66
CA GLY A 426 1.11 17.77 10.10
C GLY A 426 0.77 16.51 9.29
N ILE A 427 -0.49 16.08 9.37
CA ILE A 427 -0.96 14.86 8.72
C ILE A 427 -0.88 14.90 7.18
N GLY A 428 -0.89 16.09 6.58
CA GLY A 428 -0.68 16.26 5.14
C GLY A 428 0.72 15.86 4.65
N THR A 429 1.67 15.60 5.56
CA THR A 429 2.98 15.03 5.20
C THR A 429 2.96 13.51 5.01
N LEU A 430 1.83 12.87 5.36
CA LEU A 430 1.64 11.44 5.20
C LEU A 430 0.94 11.13 3.88
N ILE A 431 1.47 10.20 3.10
CA ILE A 431 0.73 9.68 1.94
C ILE A 431 -0.44 8.80 2.39
N HIS A 432 -1.36 8.50 1.47
CA HIS A 432 -2.60 7.75 1.76
C HIS A 432 -2.33 6.43 2.50
N ASN A 433 -1.37 5.62 2.04
CA ASN A 433 -1.03 4.35 2.68
C ASN A 433 -0.46 4.52 4.10
N GLU A 434 0.26 5.61 4.35
CA GLU A 434 0.76 5.93 5.68
C GLU A 434 -0.40 6.32 6.62
N ARG A 435 -1.39 7.06 6.10
CA ARG A 435 -2.63 7.40 6.83
C ARG A 435 -3.43 6.15 7.19
N ILE A 436 -3.54 5.16 6.29
CA ILE A 436 -4.19 3.88 6.60
C ILE A 436 -3.52 3.22 7.82
N ARG A 437 -2.18 3.18 7.86
CA ARG A 437 -1.45 2.54 8.98
C ARG A 437 -1.76 3.22 10.32
N VAL A 438 -1.84 4.55 10.33
CA VAL A 438 -2.21 5.32 11.52
C VAL A 438 -3.68 5.09 11.88
N ALA A 439 -4.58 5.10 10.90
CA ALA A 439 -6.00 4.81 11.11
C ALA A 439 -6.23 3.42 11.70
N CYS A 440 -5.57 2.39 11.18
CA CYS A 440 -5.69 1.03 11.70
C CYS A 440 -5.21 0.93 13.17
N ARG A 441 -4.15 1.66 13.53
CA ARG A 441 -3.69 1.77 14.93
C ARG A 441 -4.76 2.43 15.81
N HIS A 442 -5.43 3.45 15.32
CA HIS A 442 -6.40 4.25 16.08
C HIS A 442 -7.78 3.61 16.19
N LEU A 443 -8.26 2.92 15.15
CA LEU A 443 -9.56 2.25 15.13
C LEU A 443 -9.68 1.15 16.21
N GLN A 444 -8.57 0.66 16.76
CA GLN A 444 -8.55 -0.21 17.94
C GLN A 444 -9.19 0.45 19.18
N TYR A 445 -9.20 1.78 19.25
CA TYR A 445 -9.83 2.57 20.31
C TYR A 445 -11.30 2.90 20.00
N GLY A 446 -11.77 2.62 18.78
CA GLY A 446 -13.12 2.89 18.29
C GLY A 446 -13.20 4.06 17.32
N TRP A 447 -14.39 4.27 16.73
CA TRP A 447 -14.62 5.31 15.73
C TRP A 447 -14.38 6.71 16.28
N GLN A 448 -15.05 7.05 17.39
CA GLN A 448 -15.09 8.42 17.91
C GLN A 448 -13.69 8.95 18.27
N PRO A 449 -12.83 8.22 19.01
CA PRO A 449 -11.49 8.70 19.29
C PRO A 449 -10.64 8.86 18.02
N THR A 450 -10.78 7.94 17.06
CA THR A 450 -10.07 8.01 15.78
C THR A 450 -10.50 9.24 15.00
N TRP A 451 -11.80 9.49 14.93
CA TRP A 451 -12.39 10.65 14.29
C TRP A 451 -11.86 11.95 14.90
N GLU A 452 -11.90 12.08 16.22
CA GLU A 452 -11.43 13.27 16.95
C GLU A 452 -9.94 13.52 16.70
N TRP A 453 -9.11 12.47 16.65
CA TRP A 453 -7.70 12.60 16.34
C TRP A 453 -7.47 13.09 14.91
N PHE A 454 -8.16 12.51 13.91
CA PHE A 454 -8.05 12.99 12.52
C PHE A 454 -8.57 14.42 12.36
N GLU A 455 -9.66 14.78 13.05
CA GLU A 455 -10.20 16.15 13.08
C GLU A 455 -9.19 17.13 13.67
N GLU A 456 -8.52 16.77 14.77
CA GLU A 456 -7.46 17.56 15.37
C GLU A 456 -6.27 17.73 14.40
N GLN A 457 -5.81 16.63 13.77
CA GLN A 457 -4.63 16.66 12.91
C GLN A 457 -4.86 17.41 11.59
N TYR A 458 -6.04 17.29 10.98
CA TYR A 458 -6.37 18.05 9.76
C TYR A 458 -6.76 19.50 10.07
N GLY A 459 -7.27 19.79 11.27
CA GLY A 459 -7.67 21.13 11.69
C GLY A 459 -8.64 21.77 10.69
N SER A 460 -8.28 22.93 10.13
CA SER A 460 -9.12 23.63 9.14
C SER A 460 -9.24 22.91 7.79
N ALA A 461 -8.36 21.96 7.49
CA ALA A 461 -8.42 21.14 6.27
C ALA A 461 -9.29 19.89 6.46
N PHE A 462 -9.90 19.70 7.63
CA PHE A 462 -10.72 18.53 7.92
C PHE A 462 -11.96 18.51 7.02
N LYS A 463 -12.06 17.45 6.20
CA LYS A 463 -13.23 17.15 5.36
C LYS A 463 -14.00 15.99 5.99
N PRO A 464 -15.14 16.24 6.68
CA PRO A 464 -15.88 15.20 7.39
C PRO A 464 -16.33 14.06 6.47
N GLU A 465 -16.88 14.36 5.30
CA GLU A 465 -17.35 13.31 4.37
C GLU A 465 -16.21 12.42 3.87
N VAL A 466 -15.06 13.01 3.53
CA VAL A 466 -13.89 12.29 3.01
C VAL A 466 -13.30 11.41 4.12
N THR A 467 -13.10 11.98 5.31
CA THR A 467 -12.58 11.21 6.46
C THR A 467 -13.55 10.09 6.86
N TRP A 468 -14.86 10.33 6.78
CA TRP A 468 -15.86 9.30 7.05
C TRP A 468 -15.76 8.17 6.03
N ARG A 469 -15.65 8.45 4.73
CA ARG A 469 -15.50 7.41 3.71
C ARG A 469 -14.18 6.65 3.87
N PHE A 470 -13.09 7.35 4.15
CA PHE A 470 -11.78 6.75 4.42
C PHE A 470 -11.82 5.77 5.60
N LEU A 471 -12.28 6.21 6.78
CA LEU A 471 -12.37 5.35 7.96
C LEU A 471 -13.40 4.24 7.78
N LYS A 472 -14.53 4.53 7.13
CA LYS A 472 -15.54 3.54 6.78
C LYS A 472 -14.99 2.49 5.83
N GLY A 473 -14.21 2.89 4.83
CA GLY A 473 -13.55 2.00 3.88
C GLY A 473 -12.71 0.99 4.64
N ILE A 474 -11.91 1.45 5.60
CA ILE A 474 -11.12 0.57 6.48
C ILE A 474 -12.02 -0.32 7.36
N VAL A 475 -13.09 0.20 7.97
CA VAL A 475 -13.95 -0.60 8.87
C VAL A 475 -14.81 -1.63 8.12
N GLU A 476 -15.29 -1.30 6.92
CA GLU A 476 -16.12 -2.19 6.09
C GLU A 476 -15.29 -3.10 5.17
N ASP A 477 -13.98 -2.85 5.03
CA ASP A 477 -13.10 -3.72 4.25
C ASP A 477 -13.16 -5.15 4.81
N PRO A 478 -13.51 -6.15 3.99
CA PRO A 478 -13.46 -7.55 4.39
C PRO A 478 -12.09 -8.02 4.90
N ASP A 479 -11.03 -7.28 4.60
CA ASP A 479 -9.66 -7.52 5.05
C ASP A 479 -9.39 -7.02 6.49
N PHE A 480 -10.27 -6.21 7.09
CA PHE A 480 -10.14 -5.63 8.44
C PHE A 480 -11.31 -5.97 9.41
N ALA A 481 -11.76 -7.23 9.43
CA ALA A 481 -12.87 -7.71 10.27
C ALA A 481 -12.71 -7.50 11.79
N GLU A 482 -11.50 -7.17 12.30
CA GLU A 482 -11.33 -6.74 13.69
C GLU A 482 -12.13 -5.48 14.02
N TYR A 483 -12.49 -4.66 13.04
CA TYR A 483 -13.30 -3.46 13.24
C TYR A 483 -14.82 -3.73 13.13
N ASP A 484 -15.28 -4.98 13.03
CA ASP A 484 -16.72 -5.33 13.06
C ASP A 484 -17.45 -4.80 14.31
N HIS A 485 -16.71 -4.54 15.39
CA HIS A 485 -17.21 -3.98 16.64
C HIS A 485 -17.21 -2.45 16.67
N VAL A 486 -16.64 -1.80 15.66
CA VAL A 486 -16.59 -0.36 15.51
C VAL A 486 -17.90 0.07 14.85
N ASP A 487 -18.79 0.66 15.65
CA ASP A 487 -20.05 1.19 15.15
C ASP A 487 -19.78 2.40 14.25
N ILE A 488 -20.04 2.26 12.94
CA ILE A 488 -19.91 3.33 11.97
C ILE A 488 -21.08 4.31 12.17
N PRO A 489 -20.82 5.58 12.51
CA PRO A 489 -21.88 6.56 12.65
C PRO A 489 -22.51 6.87 11.28
N PRO A 490 -23.73 7.44 11.26
CA PRO A 490 -24.33 7.90 10.02
C PRO A 490 -23.41 8.90 9.31
N LYS A 491 -23.47 8.91 7.96
CA LYS A 491 -22.69 9.83 7.15
C LYS A 491 -22.89 11.27 7.66
N PRO A 492 -21.80 12.01 7.96
CA PRO A 492 -21.89 13.39 8.41
C PRO A 492 -22.48 14.26 7.29
N THR A 493 -23.34 15.21 7.69
CA THR A 493 -24.00 16.20 6.81
C THR A 493 -23.16 17.44 6.58
#